data_AF-A0A1Y3AMS1-F1
#
_entry.id   AF-A0A1Y3AMS1-F1
#
_cell.length_a   1.000
_cell.length_b   1.000
_cell.length_c   1.000
_cell.angle_alpha   90.00
_cell.angle_beta   90.00
_cell.angle_gamma   90.00
#
_symmetry.space_group_name_H-M   'P 1'
#
loop_
_entity.id
_entity.type
_entity.pdbx_description
1 polymer ?
#
loop_
_entity_poly.entity_id
_entity_poly.type
_entity_poly.pdbx_seq_one_letter_code
_entity_poly.pdbx_strand_id
1 'polypeptide(L)'
;ELRETFDGESKGSGKQRLLLSAAVPASFEAVNSGYDVPEVNKYLDFINIMTYDFHGDWEKNVAHNSPLFPIQAASDYQRKLTVETKIG
;
A
#
# COMPACT_ATOMS: atom_id res chain seq x y z
N GLU A 1 -3.77 13.79 14.29
CA GLU A 1 -4.15 13.11 15.55
C GLU A 1 -3.15 12.06 16.05
N LEU A 2 -3.13 10.81 15.55
CA LEU A 2 -2.24 9.74 16.10
C LEU A 2 -0.76 10.14 16.14
N ARG A 3 -0.26 10.71 15.03
CA ARG A 3 1.12 11.17 14.92
C ARG A 3 1.44 12.26 15.94
N GLU A 4 0.56 13.25 16.07
CA GLU A 4 0.72 14.37 17.01
C GLU A 4 0.70 13.89 18.46
N THR A 5 -0.14 12.92 18.79
CA THR A 5 -0.18 12.28 20.11
C THR A 5 1.14 11.57 20.42
N PHE A 6 1.71 10.84 19.47
CA PHE A 6 3.02 10.20 19.64
C PHE A 6 4.15 11.22 19.80
N ASP A 7 4.14 12.31 19.01
CA ASP A 7 5.09 13.41 19.18
C ASP A 7 4.96 14.08 20.56
N GLY A 8 3.73 14.24 21.07
CA GLY A 8 3.45 14.82 22.39
C GLY A 8 3.91 13.94 23.54
N GLU A 9 3.64 12.63 23.49
CA GLU A 9 4.07 11.67 24.50
C GLU A 9 5.60 11.63 24.62
N SER A 10 6.30 11.57 23.49
CA SER A 10 7.77 11.56 23.45
C SER A 10 8.37 12.82 24.08
N LYS A 11 7.78 14.00 23.83
CA LYS A 11 8.20 15.27 24.45
C LYS A 11 7.95 15.29 25.96
N GLY A 12 6.84 14.72 26.43
CA GLY A 12 6.47 14.72 27.84
C GLY A 12 7.22 13.68 28.68
N SER A 13 7.51 12.50 28.10
CA SER A 13 8.14 11.38 28.81
C SER A 13 9.66 11.32 28.65
N GLY A 14 10.21 12.00 27.63
CA GLY A 14 11.62 11.91 27.25
C GLY A 14 12.01 10.58 26.57
N LYS A 15 11.03 9.71 26.30
CA LYS A 15 11.24 8.45 25.59
C LYS A 15 11.20 8.66 24.08
N GLN A 16 11.75 7.70 23.35
CA GLN A 16 11.68 7.71 21.88
C GLN A 16 10.21 7.60 21.43
N ARG A 17 9.85 8.42 20.44
CA ARG A 17 8.52 8.41 19.82
C ARG A 17 8.18 7.05 19.23
N LEU A 18 6.94 6.61 19.46
CA LEU A 18 6.36 5.43 18.83
C LEU A 18 6.30 5.57 17.30
N LEU A 19 6.60 4.48 16.60
CA LEU A 19 6.48 4.42 15.15
C LEU A 19 5.01 4.29 14.75
N LEU A 20 4.64 4.98 13.67
CA LEU A 20 3.32 4.88 13.06
C LEU A 20 3.46 4.37 11.62
N SER A 21 2.80 3.25 11.31
CA SER A 21 2.82 2.63 9.98
C SER A 21 1.41 2.20 9.57
N ALA A 22 1.18 2.02 8.27
CA ALA A 22 -0.05 1.46 7.73
C ALA A 22 0.25 0.38 6.68
N ALA A 23 -0.66 -0.60 6.58
CA ALA A 23 -0.74 -1.50 5.44
C ALA A 23 -1.71 -0.90 4.41
N VAL A 24 -1.27 -0.77 3.16
CA VAL A 24 -2.06 -0.13 2.08
C VAL A 24 -2.16 -1.06 0.87
N PRO A 25 -3.28 -1.06 0.13
CA PRO A 25 -3.45 -1.92 -1.03
C PRO A 25 -2.50 -1.52 -2.17
N ALA A 26 -2.08 -2.50 -2.98
CA ALA A 26 -1.32 -2.27 -4.21
C ALA A 26 -2.22 -1.99 -5.44
N SER A 27 -3.53 -2.19 -5.32
CA SER A 27 -4.48 -1.94 -6.41
C SER A 27 -4.61 -0.45 -6.69
N PHE A 28 -4.40 -0.05 -7.95
CA PHE A 28 -4.53 1.35 -8.37
C PHE A 28 -5.94 1.92 -8.08
N GLU A 29 -6.98 1.10 -8.19
CA GLU A 29 -8.37 1.51 -7.94
C GLU A 29 -8.60 1.81 -6.45
N ALA A 30 -8.07 0.95 -5.58
CA ALA A 30 -8.18 1.11 -4.14
C ALA A 30 -7.37 2.33 -3.65
N VAL A 31 -6.17 2.53 -4.21
CA VAL A 31 -5.35 3.71 -3.89
C VAL A 31 -6.05 4.99 -4.33
N ASN A 32 -6.53 5.06 -5.58
CA ASN A 32 -7.17 6.27 -6.11
C ASN A 32 -8.50 6.62 -5.44
N SER A 33 -9.21 5.64 -4.87
CA SER A 33 -10.51 5.86 -4.23
C SER A 33 -10.41 6.09 -2.72
N GLY A 34 -9.40 5.54 -2.06
CA GLY A 34 -9.32 5.47 -0.60
C GLY A 34 -8.17 6.24 0.05
N TYR A 35 -7.19 6.72 -0.72
CA TYR A 35 -5.95 7.24 -0.16
C TYR A 35 -5.54 8.58 -0.76
N ASP A 36 -5.47 9.60 0.09
CA ASP A 36 -4.67 10.80 -0.17
C ASP A 36 -3.20 10.45 0.16
N VAL A 37 -2.49 9.91 -0.82
CA VAL A 37 -1.11 9.43 -0.65
C VAL A 37 -0.17 10.53 -0.13
N PRO A 38 -0.18 11.76 -0.70
CA PRO A 38 0.60 12.87 -0.15
C PRO A 38 0.29 13.19 1.31
N GLU A 39 -0.97 13.17 1.72
CA GLU A 39 -1.36 13.49 3.09
C GLU A 39 -0.97 12.36 4.06
N VAL A 40 -1.20 11.11 3.70
CA VAL A 40 -0.82 9.93 4.51
C VAL A 40 0.70 9.87 4.73
N ASN A 41 1.48 10.19 3.69
CA ASN A 41 2.95 10.19 3.77
C ASN A 41 3.52 11.23 4.75
N LYS A 42 2.76 12.25 5.15
CA LYS A 42 3.20 13.24 6.15
C LYS A 42 3.22 12.68 7.57
N TYR A 43 2.39 11.67 7.85
CA TYR A 43 2.18 11.19 9.22
C TYR A 43 2.85 9.84 9.52
N LEU A 44 2.97 8.98 8.52
CA LEU A 44 3.54 7.64 8.68
C LEU A 44 5.07 7.67 8.63
N ASP A 45 5.70 6.84 9.45
CA ASP A 45 7.15 6.61 9.42
C ASP A 45 7.55 5.69 8.26
N PHE A 46 6.70 4.71 7.93
CA PHE A 46 6.85 3.84 6.77
C PHE A 46 5.50 3.25 6.37
N ILE A 47 5.42 2.80 5.12
CA ILE A 47 4.21 2.25 4.51
C ILE A 47 4.49 0.82 4.06
N ASN A 48 3.65 -0.11 4.49
CA ASN A 48 3.69 -1.50 4.04
C ASN A 48 2.70 -1.65 2.88
N ILE A 49 3.20 -1.69 1.64
CA ILE A 49 2.35 -1.91 0.48
C ILE A 49 2.05 -3.40 0.37
N MET A 50 0.77 -3.75 0.34
CA MET A 50 0.29 -5.14 0.23
C MET A 50 0.36 -5.60 -1.22
N THR A 51 1.59 -5.79 -1.72
CA THR A 51 1.88 -6.23 -3.10
C THR A 51 1.69 -7.74 -3.27
N TYR A 52 0.53 -8.22 -2.87
CA TYR A 52 0.07 -9.61 -2.94
C TYR A 52 -1.45 -9.60 -3.10
N ASP A 53 -2.06 -10.78 -3.27
CA ASP A 53 -3.49 -10.95 -3.54
C ASP A 53 -3.94 -10.25 -4.84
N PHE A 54 -3.04 -10.17 -5.83
CA PHE A 54 -3.36 -9.64 -7.16
C PHE A 54 -4.30 -10.57 -7.93
N HIS A 55 -4.18 -11.89 -7.69
CA HIS A 55 -4.95 -12.94 -8.33
C HIS A 55 -5.29 -14.02 -7.29
N GLY A 56 -6.45 -14.64 -7.42
CA GLY A 56 -6.93 -15.62 -6.45
C GLY A 56 -8.13 -16.43 -6.93
N ASP A 57 -8.78 -17.13 -6.00
CA ASP A 57 -9.89 -18.04 -6.27
C ASP A 57 -11.18 -17.35 -6.74
N TRP A 58 -11.25 -16.02 -6.60
CA TRP A 58 -12.33 -15.18 -7.14
C TRP A 58 -12.28 -14.99 -8.66
N GLU A 59 -11.20 -15.42 -9.33
CA GLU A 59 -11.07 -15.37 -10.80
C GLU A 59 -11.32 -16.74 -11.46
N LYS A 60 -11.69 -16.75 -12.75
CA LYS A 60 -11.91 -17.99 -13.51
C LYS A 60 -10.62 -18.64 -14.03
N ASN A 61 -9.51 -17.90 -14.02
CA ASN A 61 -8.24 -18.33 -14.58
C ASN A 61 -7.16 -18.29 -13.50
N VAL A 62 -6.25 -19.27 -13.52
CA VAL A 62 -5.10 -19.28 -12.61
C VAL A 62 -4.11 -18.19 -13.01
N ALA A 63 -3.64 -17.44 -12.02
CA ALA A 63 -2.57 -16.46 -12.16
C ALA A 63 -1.77 -16.35 -10.86
N HIS A 64 -0.64 -15.63 -10.89
CA HIS A 64 0.31 -15.58 -9.78
C HIS A 64 -0.13 -14.61 -8.68
N ASN A 65 0.04 -14.94 -7.40
CA ASN A 65 -0.42 -14.09 -6.29
C ASN A 65 0.28 -12.72 -6.24
N SER A 66 1.57 -12.69 -6.58
CA SER A 66 2.42 -11.48 -6.53
C SER A 66 3.35 -11.39 -7.74
N PRO A 67 2.83 -11.11 -8.95
CA PRO A 67 3.67 -11.05 -10.16
C PRO A 67 4.47 -9.75 -10.16
N LEU A 68 5.79 -9.83 -10.29
CA LEU A 68 6.65 -8.64 -10.38
C LEU A 68 6.34 -7.81 -11.64
N PHE A 69 6.15 -8.50 -12.77
CA PHE A 69 5.84 -7.94 -14.08
C PHE A 69 4.66 -8.68 -14.72
N PRO A 70 3.95 -8.05 -15.67
CA PRO A 70 2.84 -8.71 -16.33
C PRO A 70 3.33 -9.72 -17.37
N ILE A 71 2.54 -10.77 -17.59
CA ILE A 71 2.79 -11.71 -18.69
C ILE A 71 2.40 -11.07 -20.03
N GLN A 72 3.03 -11.52 -21.12
CA GLN A 72 2.82 -10.92 -22.44
C GLN A 72 1.35 -10.96 -22.90
N ALA A 73 0.64 -12.05 -22.57
CA ALA A 73 -0.77 -12.28 -22.89
C ALA A 73 -1.77 -11.58 -21.93
N ALA A 74 -1.29 -10.85 -20.92
CA ALA A 74 -2.16 -10.15 -19.98
C ALA A 74 -2.93 -9.03 -20.68
N SER A 75 -4.22 -8.90 -20.34
CA SER A 75 -5.03 -7.74 -20.73
C SER A 75 -4.47 -6.44 -20.15
N ASP A 76 -4.87 -5.29 -20.70
CA ASP A 76 -4.45 -3.98 -20.20
C ASP A 76 -4.80 -3.76 -18.72
N TYR A 77 -5.90 -4.35 -18.25
CA TYR A 77 -6.28 -4.34 -16.85
C TYR A 77 -5.34 -5.21 -16.01
N GLN A 78 -5.14 -6.47 -16.40
CA GLN A 78 -4.25 -7.39 -15.68
C GLN A 78 -2.79 -6.92 -15.66
N ARG A 79 -2.38 -6.13 -16.65
CA ARG A 79 -1.06 -5.48 -16.68
C ARG A 79 -0.81 -4.53 -15.50
N LYS A 80 -1.89 -4.03 -14.86
CA LYS A 80 -1.84 -3.19 -13.67
C LYS A 80 -1.93 -3.98 -12.36
N LEU A 81 -2.09 -5.30 -12.41
CA LEU A 81 -2.16 -6.17 -11.24
C LEU A 81 -0.78 -6.80 -10.98
N THR A 82 0.23 -5.95 -10.86
CA THR A 82 1.63 -6.37 -10.68
C THR A 82 2.36 -5.46 -9.70
N VAL A 83 3.43 -5.96 -9.08
CA VAL A 83 4.23 -5.22 -8.09
C VAL A 83 4.80 -3.93 -8.67
N GLU A 84 5.26 -3.95 -9.94
CA GLU A 84 5.91 -2.79 -10.58
C GLU A 84 4.91 -1.79 -11.18
N THR A 85 3.61 -1.98 -10.94
CA THR A 85 2.60 -1.05 -11.45
C THR A 85 2.80 0.34 -10.86
N LYS A 86 2.99 1.32 -11.72
CA LYS A 86 3.04 2.73 -11.32
C LYS A 86 1.64 3.24 -11.06
N ILE A 87 1.40 3.68 -9.83
CA ILE A 87 0.23 4.46 -9.43
C ILE A 87 0.65 5.93 -9.58
N GLY A 88 -0.14 6.70 -10.34
CA GLY A 88 0.22 8.03 -10.84
C GLY A 88 0.45 9.08 -9.76
#